data_AF-A0A4Q7ZPR6-F1
#
_entry.id   AF-A0A4Q7ZPR6-F1
#
_cell.length_a   1.000
_cell.length_b   1.000
_cell.length_c   1.000
_cell.angle_alpha   90.00
_cell.angle_beta   90.00
_cell.angle_gamma   90.00
#
_symmetry.space_group_name_H-M   'P 1'
#
loop_
_entity.id
_entity.type
_entity.pdbx_description
1 polymer ?
#
loop_
_entity_poly.entity_id
_entity_poly.type
_entity_poly.pdbx_seq_one_letter_code
_entity_poly.pdbx_strand_id
1 'polypeptide(L)'
;MRSIIRPASVSAIALALTLSGGAVAQAQPSTAASGNVSTVARTADGQAVNSPAAVAAVEAYWTPQRMASAVDLDLKAPDTTGPSAAAPQGKPGSIAPIHPPRGIAALNQSIIVGKVYVTVPGGTGQCSASALNSGKRRLVLTAGHCVHAGAGGGWYSNFIFVPGFRQGAEPAGRFVAGNLTARTAWVSSSSSDEDMAIAIMNNGGIYNAKVVDTVGGMGLRWNWGYSVAVTILGYPAAGGFPGDVQYFCQGTTWNGHNQQVRAWCNMTQGSSGGPWLQEYNDQTGLGYSNSVVSHRHGNPDQMDGPYFDNDIKSLYDYAEGLSPA
;
A
#
# COMPACT_ATOMS: atom_id res chain seq x y z
N MET A 1 -88.23 19.53 25.46
CA MET A 1 -86.83 19.49 25.97
C MET A 1 -86.48 18.06 26.33
N ARG A 2 -85.63 17.39 25.53
CA ARG A 2 -84.76 16.27 25.90
C ARG A 2 -83.79 16.09 24.72
N SER A 3 -82.57 16.61 24.89
CA SER A 3 -81.53 16.66 23.87
C SER A 3 -80.71 15.36 23.93
N ILE A 4 -80.48 14.75 22.77
CA ILE A 4 -79.68 13.52 22.60
C ILE A 4 -78.26 13.96 22.25
N ILE A 5 -77.28 13.64 23.10
CA ILE A 5 -75.85 13.89 22.85
C ILE A 5 -75.26 12.64 22.19
N ARG A 6 -74.63 12.80 21.03
CA ARG A 6 -73.75 11.80 20.40
C ARG A 6 -72.28 12.18 20.64
N PRO A 7 -71.38 11.25 21.00
CA PRO A 7 -69.95 11.54 21.08
C PRO A 7 -69.32 11.53 19.68
N ALA A 8 -68.44 12.50 19.43
CA ALA A 8 -67.60 12.57 18.23
C ALA A 8 -66.25 11.88 18.49
N SER A 9 -65.91 10.90 17.65
CA SER A 9 -64.61 10.23 17.64
C SER A 9 -63.57 11.13 16.96
N VAL A 10 -62.48 11.46 17.66
CA VAL A 10 -61.33 12.16 17.08
C VAL A 10 -60.32 11.09 16.62
N SER A 11 -60.15 10.94 15.31
CA SER A 11 -59.11 10.10 14.73
C SER A 11 -57.79 10.89 14.67
N ALA A 12 -56.79 10.48 15.45
CA ALA A 12 -55.42 10.96 15.33
C ALA A 12 -54.71 10.19 14.20
N ILE A 13 -54.30 10.91 13.14
CA ILE A 13 -53.47 10.37 12.07
C ILE A 13 -52.00 10.48 12.50
N ALA A 14 -51.37 9.35 12.80
CA ALA A 14 -49.93 9.27 13.00
C ALA A 14 -49.24 9.19 11.63
N LEU A 15 -48.48 10.22 11.28
CA LEU A 15 -47.68 10.27 10.06
C LEU A 15 -46.35 9.55 10.30
N ALA A 16 -46.23 8.31 9.83
CA ALA A 16 -44.96 7.57 9.86
C ALA A 16 -44.04 8.09 8.75
N LEU A 17 -43.01 8.87 9.09
CA LEU A 17 -41.91 9.17 8.18
C LEU A 17 -41.03 7.92 8.04
N THR A 18 -41.09 7.28 6.88
CA THR A 18 -40.14 6.24 6.48
C THR A 18 -38.86 6.90 5.97
N LEU A 19 -37.80 6.90 6.79
CA LEU A 19 -36.45 7.20 6.32
C LEU A 19 -35.93 6.03 5.48
N SER A 20 -36.01 6.15 4.16
CA SER A 20 -35.33 5.28 3.21
C SER A 20 -33.82 5.59 3.21
N GLY A 21 -33.09 5.04 4.17
CA GLY A 21 -31.63 4.99 4.13
C GLY A 21 -31.19 4.11 2.96
N GLY A 22 -30.72 4.73 1.88
CA GLY A 22 -30.08 4.01 0.79
C GLY A 22 -28.77 3.39 1.29
N ALA A 23 -28.75 2.06 1.45
CA ALA A 23 -27.50 1.33 1.64
C ALA A 23 -26.65 1.54 0.39
N VAL A 24 -25.51 2.22 0.53
CA VAL A 24 -24.53 2.35 -0.55
C VAL A 24 -23.93 0.95 -0.72
N ALA A 25 -24.37 0.23 -1.76
CA ALA A 25 -23.85 -1.09 -2.07
C ALA A 25 -22.36 -0.97 -2.41
N GLN A 26 -21.50 -1.38 -1.47
CA GLN A 26 -20.08 -1.59 -1.76
C GLN A 26 -19.99 -2.74 -2.77
N ALA A 27 -19.38 -2.48 -3.92
CA ALA A 27 -19.10 -3.53 -4.89
C ALA A 27 -18.24 -4.61 -4.23
N GLN A 28 -18.70 -5.87 -4.26
CA GLN A 28 -17.94 -7.00 -3.71
C GLN A 28 -16.57 -7.11 -4.40
N PRO A 29 -15.49 -7.35 -3.64
CA PRO A 29 -14.18 -7.62 -4.22
C PRO A 29 -14.25 -8.83 -5.16
N SER A 30 -13.67 -8.73 -6.35
CA SER A 30 -13.48 -9.91 -7.20
C SER A 30 -12.32 -10.74 -6.64
N THR A 31 -12.62 -11.89 -6.04
CA THR A 31 -11.59 -12.89 -5.69
C THR A 31 -11.15 -13.61 -6.95
N ALA A 32 -9.92 -13.38 -7.39
CA ALA A 32 -9.32 -14.21 -8.42
C ALA A 32 -8.98 -15.59 -7.82
N ALA A 33 -9.11 -16.66 -8.60
CA ALA A 33 -8.73 -18.02 -8.18
C ALA A 33 -7.24 -18.16 -7.82
N SER A 34 -6.44 -17.12 -8.09
CA SER A 34 -4.99 -17.05 -7.88
C SER A 34 -4.56 -16.56 -6.48
N GLY A 35 -5.48 -16.40 -5.53
CA GLY A 35 -5.14 -15.86 -4.20
C GLY A 35 -4.93 -14.34 -4.17
N ASN A 36 -5.40 -13.62 -5.19
CA ASN A 36 -5.33 -12.16 -5.28
C ASN A 36 -6.73 -11.54 -5.25
N VAL A 37 -6.84 -10.36 -4.64
CA VAL A 37 -8.05 -9.54 -4.61
C VAL A 37 -7.74 -8.12 -5.04
N SER A 38 -8.73 -7.43 -5.58
CA SER A 38 -8.62 -6.02 -5.92
C SER A 38 -9.88 -5.23 -5.58
N THR A 39 -9.72 -3.92 -5.54
CA THR A 39 -10.81 -2.95 -5.52
C THR A 39 -10.47 -1.77 -6.44
N VAL A 40 -11.51 -1.07 -6.90
CA VAL A 40 -11.36 0.28 -7.44
C VAL A 40 -11.08 1.22 -6.28
N ALA A 41 -10.02 2.02 -6.38
CA ALA A 41 -9.67 2.99 -5.35
C ALA A 41 -10.81 4.02 -5.18
N ARG A 42 -10.97 4.49 -3.95
CA ARG A 42 -12.09 5.35 -3.56
C ARG A 42 -11.61 6.66 -2.96
N THR A 43 -12.38 7.72 -3.13
CA THR A 43 -12.26 8.95 -2.33
C THR A 43 -12.79 8.72 -0.90
N ALA A 44 -12.54 9.66 0.02
CA ALA A 44 -13.07 9.58 1.39
C ALA A 44 -14.61 9.50 1.46
N ASP A 45 -15.31 10.10 0.50
CA ASP A 45 -16.78 10.04 0.37
C ASP A 45 -17.28 8.85 -0.47
N GLY A 46 -16.39 7.94 -0.86
CA GLY A 46 -16.75 6.66 -1.51
C GLY A 46 -16.90 6.72 -3.03
N GLN A 47 -16.53 7.82 -3.69
CA GLN A 47 -16.53 7.91 -5.15
C GLN A 47 -15.38 7.09 -5.73
N ALA A 48 -15.62 6.47 -6.89
CA ALA A 48 -14.57 5.74 -7.61
C ALA A 48 -13.54 6.71 -8.21
N VAL A 49 -12.25 6.41 -8.04
CA VAL A 49 -11.14 7.18 -8.62
C VAL A 49 -10.86 6.71 -10.05
N ASN A 50 -11.81 6.98 -10.95
CA ASN A 50 -11.79 6.53 -12.34
C ASN A 50 -11.93 7.68 -13.37
N SER A 51 -11.75 8.93 -12.91
CA SER A 51 -11.82 10.12 -13.75
C SER A 51 -10.77 11.16 -13.35
N PRO A 52 -10.35 12.06 -14.25
CA PRO A 52 -9.44 13.15 -13.89
C PRO A 52 -9.95 14.03 -12.75
N ALA A 53 -11.26 14.27 -12.67
CA ALA A 53 -11.87 15.04 -11.58
C ALA A 53 -11.73 14.33 -10.23
N ALA A 54 -11.91 13.01 -10.19
CA ALA A 54 -11.71 12.22 -8.98
C ALA A 54 -10.24 12.19 -8.56
N VAL A 55 -9.31 12.08 -9.52
CA VAL A 55 -7.85 12.17 -9.24
C VAL A 55 -7.52 13.52 -8.60
N ALA A 56 -7.96 14.63 -9.21
CA ALA A 56 -7.73 15.98 -8.67
C ALA A 56 -8.36 16.18 -7.27
N ALA A 57 -9.53 15.58 -7.01
CA ALA A 57 -10.16 15.62 -5.69
C ALA A 57 -9.32 14.91 -4.62
N VAL A 58 -8.72 13.76 -4.94
CA VAL A 58 -7.81 13.06 -4.03
C VAL A 58 -6.53 13.87 -3.80
N GLU A 59 -5.95 14.46 -4.85
CA GLU A 59 -4.76 15.31 -4.69
C GLU A 59 -5.05 16.53 -3.80
N ALA A 60 -6.19 17.21 -4.01
CA ALA A 60 -6.60 18.35 -3.21
C ALA A 60 -6.98 18.00 -1.77
N TYR A 61 -7.44 16.77 -1.53
CA TYR A 61 -7.69 16.27 -0.18
C TYR A 61 -6.42 16.30 0.67
N TRP A 62 -5.27 15.96 0.09
CA TRP A 62 -3.99 15.90 0.81
C TRP A 62 -3.32 17.26 0.96
N THR A 63 -3.65 17.95 2.05
CA THR A 63 -2.92 19.16 2.46
C THR A 63 -1.65 18.79 3.21
N PRO A 64 -0.64 19.69 3.28
CA PRO A 64 0.53 19.48 4.14
C PRO A 64 0.18 19.12 5.58
N GLN A 65 -0.90 19.73 6.12
CA GLN A 65 -1.37 19.45 7.47
C GLN A 65 -1.92 18.02 7.61
N ARG A 66 -2.69 17.52 6.63
CA ARG A 66 -3.20 16.13 6.66
C ARG A 66 -2.08 15.09 6.49
N MET A 67 -1.11 15.39 5.64
CA MET A 67 0.08 14.53 5.49
C MET A 67 0.91 14.50 6.78
N ALA A 68 1.10 15.65 7.42
CA ALA A 68 1.83 15.75 8.69
C ALA A 68 1.08 15.10 9.87
N SER A 69 -0.25 15.02 9.82
CA SER A 69 -1.07 14.34 10.84
C SER A 69 -1.29 12.85 10.57
N ALA A 70 -0.68 12.29 9.52
CA ALA A 70 -0.86 10.90 9.18
C ALA A 70 -0.20 9.99 10.23
N VAL A 71 -0.97 9.02 10.74
CA VAL A 71 -0.47 8.02 11.68
C VAL A 71 0.14 6.86 10.93
N ASP A 72 1.11 6.20 11.52
CA ASP A 72 1.73 5.04 10.90
C ASP A 72 0.80 3.82 10.94
N LEU A 73 0.82 3.00 9.88
CA LEU A 73 -0.07 1.85 9.70
C LEU A 73 0.55 0.51 10.09
N ASP A 74 1.45 0.48 11.07
CA ASP A 74 2.22 -0.73 11.34
C ASP A 74 1.42 -1.86 11.97
N LEU A 75 1.85 -3.07 11.65
CA LEU A 75 1.37 -4.25 12.33
C LEU A 75 2.03 -4.41 13.68
N LYS A 76 1.22 -4.79 14.66
CA LYS A 76 1.77 -5.37 15.89
C LYS A 76 2.40 -6.72 15.52
N ALA A 77 3.64 -6.93 15.97
CA ALA A 77 4.35 -8.18 15.81
C ALA A 77 3.43 -9.36 16.23
N PRO A 78 3.11 -10.31 15.35
CA PRO A 78 2.48 -11.54 15.77
C PRO A 78 3.48 -12.39 16.56
N ASP A 79 3.00 -13.09 17.59
CA ASP A 79 3.79 -14.11 18.30
C ASP A 79 3.97 -15.33 17.37
N THR A 80 4.96 -15.29 16.47
CA THR A 80 5.21 -16.37 15.51
C THR A 80 6.25 -17.35 16.05
N THR A 81 5.79 -18.38 16.76
CA THR A 81 6.57 -19.61 16.99
C THR A 81 6.13 -20.68 15.99
N GLY A 82 6.52 -20.52 14.73
CA GLY A 82 6.27 -21.49 13.66
C GLY A 82 7.49 -22.39 13.39
N PRO A 83 7.31 -23.60 12.85
CA PRO A 83 8.43 -24.39 12.36
C PRO A 83 9.22 -23.59 11.32
N SER A 84 10.55 -23.79 11.27
CA SER A 84 11.37 -23.24 10.18
C SER A 84 10.77 -23.69 8.85
N ALA A 85 10.31 -22.74 8.03
CA ALA A 85 9.79 -23.08 6.72
C ALA A 85 10.86 -23.74 5.86
N ALA A 86 10.41 -24.63 4.97
CA ALA A 86 11.28 -25.29 4.01
C ALA A 86 12.02 -24.25 3.14
N ALA A 87 13.17 -24.65 2.61
CA ALA A 87 13.88 -23.86 1.61
C ALA A 87 12.94 -23.51 0.44
N PRO A 88 13.15 -22.37 -0.24
CA PRO A 88 12.35 -21.99 -1.39
C PRO A 88 12.28 -23.12 -2.42
N GLN A 89 11.06 -23.49 -2.82
CA GLN A 89 10.84 -24.62 -3.73
C GLN A 89 10.61 -24.17 -5.17
N GLY A 90 10.26 -22.90 -5.39
CA GLY A 90 10.04 -22.34 -6.71
C GLY A 90 11.35 -22.05 -7.45
N LYS A 91 11.29 -21.98 -8.79
CA LYS A 91 12.43 -21.55 -9.60
C LYS A 91 12.67 -20.04 -9.41
N PRO A 92 13.90 -19.58 -9.09
CA PRO A 92 14.23 -18.17 -9.02
C PRO A 92 13.84 -17.44 -10.30
N GLY A 93 13.19 -16.28 -10.15
CA GLY A 93 12.77 -15.43 -11.25
C GLY A 93 13.09 -13.96 -10.99
N SER A 94 13.07 -13.16 -12.06
CA SER A 94 13.25 -11.72 -11.95
C SER A 94 12.56 -10.93 -13.07
N ILE A 95 12.29 -9.66 -12.77
CA ILE A 95 11.98 -8.59 -13.72
C ILE A 95 13.05 -7.52 -13.52
N ALA A 96 13.69 -7.09 -14.60
CA ALA A 96 14.75 -6.08 -14.52
C ALA A 96 14.21 -4.70 -14.10
N PRO A 97 14.98 -3.91 -13.31
CA PRO A 97 14.67 -2.50 -13.09
C PRO A 97 14.73 -1.70 -14.39
N ILE A 98 14.11 -0.52 -14.41
CA ILE A 98 14.14 0.39 -15.56
C ILE A 98 14.39 1.83 -15.13
N HIS A 99 15.22 2.54 -15.89
CA HIS A 99 15.41 3.98 -15.74
C HIS A 99 14.20 4.74 -16.32
N PRO A 100 13.86 5.93 -15.78
CA PRO A 100 12.89 6.78 -16.44
C PRO A 100 13.45 7.27 -17.80
N PRO A 101 12.59 7.47 -18.81
CA PRO A 101 12.99 8.02 -20.11
C PRO A 101 13.49 9.48 -20.00
N ARG A 102 13.15 10.18 -18.91
CA ARG A 102 13.58 11.55 -18.62
C ARG A 102 14.31 11.56 -17.29
N GLY A 103 15.48 12.21 -17.26
CA GLY A 103 16.21 12.41 -16.02
C GLY A 103 15.44 13.34 -15.08
N ILE A 104 15.27 12.91 -13.84
CA ILE A 104 14.99 13.77 -12.68
C ILE A 104 16.28 13.80 -11.86
N ALA A 105 16.65 14.98 -11.34
CA ALA A 105 17.78 15.07 -10.43
C ALA A 105 17.52 14.19 -9.19
N ALA A 106 18.36 13.19 -8.98
CA ALA A 106 18.33 12.43 -7.74
C ALA A 106 18.73 13.36 -6.59
N LEU A 107 17.88 13.42 -5.57
CA LEU A 107 18.30 13.93 -4.26
C LEU A 107 19.36 12.95 -3.70
N ASN A 108 19.94 13.26 -2.53
CA ASN A 108 20.77 12.29 -1.79
C ASN A 108 19.96 11.08 -1.24
N GLN A 109 18.86 10.69 -1.89
CA GLN A 109 17.96 9.58 -1.59
C GLN A 109 17.34 9.01 -2.86
N SER A 110 16.76 7.81 -2.80
CA SER A 110 16.06 7.21 -3.93
C SER A 110 14.82 8.04 -4.30
N ILE A 111 14.73 8.47 -5.56
CA ILE A 111 13.54 9.10 -6.14
C ILE A 111 12.43 8.07 -6.42
N ILE A 112 12.77 6.79 -6.54
CA ILE A 112 11.83 5.70 -6.85
C ILE A 112 11.07 5.24 -5.60
N VAL A 113 11.65 5.44 -4.41
CA VAL A 113 11.04 5.14 -3.11
C VAL A 113 10.38 6.39 -2.53
N GLY A 114 9.15 6.26 -2.06
CA GLY A 114 8.32 7.39 -1.64
C GLY A 114 7.43 7.07 -0.44
N LYS A 115 6.77 8.11 0.06
CA LYS A 115 5.72 7.98 1.07
C LYS A 115 4.40 7.60 0.43
N VAL A 116 3.61 6.82 1.16
CA VAL A 116 2.20 6.56 0.88
C VAL A 116 1.38 7.29 1.92
N TYR A 117 0.28 7.91 1.48
CA TYR A 117 -0.74 8.44 2.38
C TYR A 117 -2.11 7.88 1.98
N VAL A 118 -2.92 7.57 2.99
CA VAL A 118 -4.25 7.00 2.83
C VAL A 118 -5.21 7.55 3.88
N THR A 119 -6.50 7.58 3.58
CA THR A 119 -7.54 7.80 4.58
C THR A 119 -7.94 6.46 5.19
N VAL A 120 -7.87 6.39 6.52
CA VAL A 120 -8.20 5.22 7.33
C VAL A 120 -9.39 5.53 8.25
N PRO A 121 -10.06 4.52 8.84
CA PRO A 121 -11.07 4.77 9.86
C PRO A 121 -10.50 5.66 10.98
N GLY A 122 -11.12 6.82 11.22
CA GLY A 122 -10.72 7.75 12.27
C GLY A 122 -9.60 8.74 11.91
N GLY A 123 -9.08 8.75 10.69
CA GLY A 123 -8.09 9.75 10.29
C GLY A 123 -7.31 9.45 9.00
N THR A 124 -6.04 9.81 9.02
CA THR A 124 -5.10 9.65 7.90
C THR A 124 -3.97 8.73 8.32
N GLY A 125 -3.58 7.82 7.44
CA GLY A 125 -2.49 6.87 7.63
C GLY A 125 -1.32 7.12 6.67
N GLN A 126 -0.14 6.65 7.04
CA GLN A 126 1.04 6.68 6.18
C GLN A 126 1.82 5.36 6.17
N CYS A 127 2.52 5.15 5.06
CA CYS A 127 3.43 4.05 4.80
C CYS A 127 4.58 4.54 3.89
N SER A 128 5.39 3.60 3.44
CA SER A 128 6.37 3.70 2.37
C SER A 128 5.98 2.80 1.19
N ALA A 129 6.54 3.08 0.02
CA ALA A 129 6.40 2.24 -1.17
C ALA A 129 7.50 2.52 -2.18
N SER A 130 7.54 1.74 -3.26
CA SER A 130 8.42 2.00 -4.41
C SER A 130 7.70 1.81 -5.74
N ALA A 131 8.05 2.62 -6.74
CA ALA A 131 7.59 2.36 -8.11
C ALA A 131 8.22 1.04 -8.61
N LEU A 132 7.40 0.19 -9.22
CA LEU A 132 7.79 -1.15 -9.67
C LEU A 132 7.71 -1.19 -11.19
N ASN A 133 8.80 -1.64 -11.84
CA ASN A 133 8.81 -1.76 -13.29
C ASN A 133 7.72 -2.73 -13.75
N SER A 134 6.97 -2.32 -14.76
CA SER A 134 5.95 -3.14 -15.39
C SER A 134 5.76 -2.78 -16.86
N GLY A 135 5.13 -3.66 -17.65
CA GLY A 135 4.88 -3.40 -19.06
C GLY A 135 4.01 -2.16 -19.29
N LYS A 136 3.00 -1.96 -18.44
CA LYS A 136 2.10 -0.81 -18.46
C LYS A 136 2.62 0.39 -17.66
N ARG A 137 3.70 0.23 -16.87
CA ARG A 137 4.45 1.31 -16.19
C ARG A 137 3.69 2.04 -15.09
N ARG A 138 2.73 1.37 -14.46
CA ARG A 138 1.76 1.98 -13.51
C ARG A 138 1.86 1.45 -12.08
N LEU A 139 2.74 0.49 -11.81
CA LEU A 139 2.71 -0.25 -10.55
C LEU A 139 3.54 0.43 -9.46
N VAL A 140 3.02 0.39 -8.24
CA VAL A 140 3.71 0.76 -7.00
C VAL A 140 3.59 -0.40 -6.02
N LEU A 141 4.73 -0.91 -5.54
CA LEU A 141 4.82 -2.01 -4.59
C LEU A 141 4.82 -1.48 -3.15
N THR A 142 4.00 -2.09 -2.29
CA THR A 142 3.89 -1.76 -0.86
C THR A 142 3.41 -2.99 -0.06
N ALA A 143 3.20 -2.84 1.25
CA ALA A 143 2.65 -3.90 2.10
C ALA A 143 1.12 -3.99 1.99
N GLY A 144 0.57 -5.18 2.25
CA GLY A 144 -0.88 -5.42 2.26
C GLY A 144 -1.60 -4.52 3.26
N HIS A 145 -1.02 -4.36 4.44
CA HIS A 145 -1.57 -3.52 5.50
C HIS A 145 -1.53 -2.03 5.18
N CYS A 146 -0.75 -1.59 4.18
CA CYS A 146 -0.75 -0.20 3.72
C CYS A 146 -1.94 0.12 2.79
N VAL A 147 -2.68 -0.90 2.32
CA VAL A 147 -3.85 -0.72 1.44
C VAL A 147 -5.16 -1.25 2.06
N HIS A 148 -5.08 -2.16 3.03
CA HIS A 148 -6.24 -2.81 3.63
C HIS A 148 -6.02 -3.12 5.11
N ALA A 149 -7.04 -2.91 5.95
CA ALA A 149 -6.99 -3.13 7.40
C ALA A 149 -6.96 -4.61 7.86
N GLY A 150 -6.61 -5.55 6.98
CA GLY A 150 -6.65 -7.00 7.26
C GLY A 150 -8.07 -7.56 7.51
N ALA A 151 -8.12 -8.72 8.19
CA ALA A 151 -9.35 -9.48 8.46
C ALA A 151 -10.42 -8.65 9.19
N GLY A 152 -11.64 -8.66 8.66
CA GLY A 152 -12.78 -7.89 9.20
C GLY A 152 -12.68 -6.38 8.96
N GLY A 153 -11.59 -5.90 8.37
CA GLY A 153 -11.38 -4.52 7.96
C GLY A 153 -11.79 -4.25 6.51
N GLY A 154 -11.55 -3.03 6.05
CA GLY A 154 -11.81 -2.60 4.68
C GLY A 154 -10.58 -2.00 3.99
N TRP A 155 -10.71 -1.79 2.68
CA TRP A 155 -9.76 -1.05 1.87
C TRP A 155 -9.69 0.41 2.31
N TYR A 156 -8.48 0.99 2.28
CA TYR A 156 -8.30 2.41 2.53
C TYR A 156 -8.65 3.26 1.31
N SER A 157 -8.88 4.55 1.54
CA SER A 157 -9.29 5.51 0.52
C SER A 157 -8.25 6.62 0.34
N ASN A 158 -8.43 7.49 -0.67
CA ASN A 158 -7.53 8.59 -1.00
C ASN A 158 -6.06 8.18 -1.11
N PHE A 159 -5.76 7.00 -1.65
CA PHE A 159 -4.38 6.51 -1.75
C PHE A 159 -3.56 7.41 -2.67
N ILE A 160 -2.49 8.00 -2.14
CA ILE A 160 -1.45 8.68 -2.92
C ILE A 160 -0.07 8.09 -2.64
N PHE A 161 0.77 8.11 -3.66
CA PHE A 161 2.20 7.83 -3.59
C PHE A 161 2.99 9.09 -3.95
N VAL A 162 3.97 9.44 -3.11
CA VAL A 162 4.81 10.64 -3.24
C VAL A 162 6.29 10.23 -3.33
N PRO A 163 6.79 9.92 -4.55
CA PRO A 163 8.17 9.48 -4.76
C PRO A 163 9.19 10.55 -4.39
N GLY A 164 10.26 10.13 -3.70
CA GLY A 164 11.34 11.00 -3.26
C GLY A 164 10.92 12.13 -2.31
N PHE A 165 9.83 11.95 -1.56
CA PHE A 165 9.41 12.91 -0.54
C PHE A 165 10.57 13.28 0.38
N ARG A 166 10.76 14.57 0.65
CA ARG A 166 11.81 15.03 1.56
C ARG A 166 11.45 16.34 2.21
N GLN A 167 11.22 16.35 3.52
CA GLN A 167 10.98 17.56 4.31
C GLN A 167 9.87 18.45 3.70
N GLY A 168 8.77 17.82 3.29
CA GLY A 168 7.64 18.48 2.62
C GLY A 168 7.83 18.74 1.13
N ALA A 169 9.03 18.53 0.57
CA ALA A 169 9.25 18.59 -0.87
C ALA A 169 8.74 17.32 -1.56
N GLU A 170 8.11 17.52 -2.72
CA GLU A 170 7.51 16.47 -3.54
C GLU A 170 8.11 16.53 -4.96
N PRO A 171 9.39 16.18 -5.13
CA PRO A 171 10.16 16.48 -6.35
C PRO A 171 9.60 15.83 -7.62
N ALA A 172 8.95 14.68 -7.50
CA ALA A 172 8.30 13.98 -8.60
C ALA A 172 6.77 14.16 -8.64
N GLY A 173 6.21 14.95 -7.71
CA GLY A 173 4.78 15.17 -7.54
C GLY A 173 4.06 13.96 -6.95
N ARG A 174 2.73 13.92 -7.10
CA ARG A 174 1.85 12.91 -6.49
C ARG A 174 1.28 11.96 -7.54
N PHE A 175 1.12 10.70 -7.17
CA PHE A 175 0.44 9.70 -7.98
C PHE A 175 -0.75 9.14 -7.20
N VAL A 176 -1.94 9.24 -7.79
CA VAL A 176 -3.19 8.74 -7.19
C VAL A 176 -3.48 7.32 -7.70
N ALA A 177 -3.76 6.38 -6.80
CA ALA A 177 -4.17 5.04 -7.20
C ALA A 177 -5.57 5.04 -7.83
N GLY A 178 -5.74 4.31 -8.93
CA GLY A 178 -7.05 4.00 -9.53
C GLY A 178 -7.58 2.63 -9.07
N ASN A 179 -6.68 1.70 -8.78
CA ASN A 179 -6.98 0.38 -8.24
C ASN A 179 -5.96 -0.02 -7.18
N LEU A 180 -6.40 -0.80 -6.21
CA LEU A 180 -5.57 -1.42 -5.18
C LEU A 180 -5.70 -2.92 -5.30
N THR A 181 -4.57 -3.63 -5.20
CA THR A 181 -4.54 -5.10 -5.15
C THR A 181 -3.78 -5.57 -3.92
N ALA A 182 -4.16 -6.72 -3.40
CA ALA A 182 -3.50 -7.37 -2.27
C ALA A 182 -3.70 -8.88 -2.35
N ARG A 183 -2.94 -9.61 -1.54
CA ARG A 183 -3.14 -11.05 -1.34
C ARG A 183 -4.40 -11.31 -0.53
N THR A 184 -5.14 -12.35 -0.91
CA THR A 184 -6.33 -12.79 -0.18
C THR A 184 -5.97 -13.17 1.25
N ALA A 185 -4.83 -13.81 1.49
CA ALA A 185 -4.39 -14.20 2.84
C ALA A 185 -4.17 -12.99 3.77
N TRP A 186 -3.74 -11.84 3.24
CA TRP A 186 -3.73 -10.60 4.00
C TRP A 186 -5.15 -10.13 4.31
N VAL A 187 -5.97 -9.96 3.27
CA VAL A 187 -7.31 -9.36 3.38
C VAL A 187 -8.27 -10.19 4.23
N SER A 188 -8.20 -11.52 4.17
CA SER A 188 -9.15 -12.41 4.84
C SER A 188 -8.70 -12.87 6.23
N SER A 189 -7.39 -13.02 6.47
CA SER A 189 -6.87 -13.59 7.71
C SER A 189 -5.72 -12.79 8.35
N SER A 190 -5.41 -11.59 7.85
CA SER A 190 -4.29 -10.76 8.32
C SER A 190 -2.96 -11.52 8.34
N SER A 191 -2.75 -12.41 7.37
CA SER A 191 -1.54 -13.23 7.32
C SER A 191 -0.32 -12.39 6.96
N SER A 192 0.62 -12.25 7.89
CA SER A 192 1.87 -11.50 7.67
C SER A 192 2.80 -12.16 6.63
N ASP A 193 2.62 -13.46 6.40
CA ASP A 193 3.33 -14.24 5.38
C ASP A 193 3.07 -13.72 3.95
N GLU A 194 1.91 -13.10 3.74
CA GLU A 194 1.48 -12.58 2.44
C GLU A 194 1.09 -11.09 2.53
N ASP A 195 1.72 -10.35 3.45
CA ASP A 195 1.50 -8.92 3.64
C ASP A 195 2.16 -8.08 2.52
N MET A 196 1.60 -8.20 1.32
CA MET A 196 2.07 -7.55 0.11
C MET A 196 0.90 -7.03 -0.73
N ALA A 197 1.11 -5.87 -1.36
CA ALA A 197 0.14 -5.20 -2.20
C ALA A 197 0.80 -4.49 -3.38
N ILE A 198 0.06 -4.36 -4.47
CA ILE A 198 0.46 -3.54 -5.60
C ILE A 198 -0.67 -2.55 -5.90
N ALA A 199 -0.35 -1.27 -5.84
CA ALA A 199 -1.26 -0.21 -6.21
C ALA A 199 -1.04 0.17 -7.70
N ILE A 200 -2.13 0.38 -8.43
CA ILE A 200 -2.13 0.74 -9.85
C ILE A 200 -2.42 2.23 -9.97
N MET A 201 -1.44 2.98 -10.47
CA MET A 201 -1.49 4.44 -10.51
C MET A 201 -2.17 4.98 -11.76
N ASN A 202 -2.97 6.03 -11.57
CA ASN A 202 -3.33 6.95 -12.64
C ASN A 202 -2.08 7.70 -13.15
N ASN A 203 -2.22 8.42 -14.27
CA ASN A 203 -1.21 9.41 -14.63
C ASN A 203 -1.17 10.50 -13.55
N GLY A 204 0.03 11.00 -13.26
CA GLY A 204 0.24 12.02 -12.25
C GLY A 204 1.68 12.52 -12.26
N GLY A 205 2.09 13.05 -11.12
CA GLY A 205 3.41 13.64 -10.93
C GLY A 205 3.63 14.90 -11.75
N ILE A 206 4.87 15.40 -11.73
CA ILE A 206 5.26 16.67 -12.39
C ILE A 206 5.08 16.66 -13.91
N TYR A 207 4.93 15.50 -14.54
CA TYR A 207 4.76 15.35 -15.98
C TYR A 207 3.35 14.92 -16.39
N ASN A 208 2.43 14.71 -15.44
CA ASN A 208 1.14 14.08 -15.69
C ASN A 208 1.28 12.78 -16.52
N ALA A 209 2.23 11.95 -16.12
CA ALA A 209 2.66 10.76 -16.83
C ALA A 209 2.53 9.52 -15.93
N LYS A 210 2.90 8.35 -16.45
CA LYS A 210 2.92 7.13 -15.67
C LYS A 210 4.03 7.20 -14.63
N VAL A 211 3.83 6.55 -13.48
CA VAL A 211 4.79 6.61 -12.36
C VAL A 211 6.17 6.12 -12.77
N VAL A 212 6.28 4.99 -13.47
CA VAL A 212 7.57 4.45 -13.91
C VAL A 212 8.21 5.31 -15.02
N ASP A 213 7.41 5.95 -15.88
CA ASP A 213 7.93 6.91 -16.85
C ASP A 213 8.44 8.22 -16.19
N THR A 214 8.06 8.48 -14.94
CA THR A 214 8.47 9.69 -14.20
C THR A 214 9.73 9.43 -13.38
N VAL A 215 9.76 8.34 -12.61
CA VAL A 215 10.85 8.10 -11.63
C VAL A 215 11.70 6.88 -11.93
N GLY A 216 11.31 6.04 -12.89
CA GLY A 216 11.85 4.69 -13.08
C GLY A 216 11.08 3.67 -12.25
N GLY A 217 11.55 2.43 -12.27
CA GLY A 217 10.92 1.34 -11.54
C GLY A 217 11.93 0.33 -11.04
N MET A 218 11.78 -0.07 -9.78
CA MET A 218 12.53 -1.20 -9.22
C MET A 218 12.23 -2.46 -10.02
N GLY A 219 13.21 -3.37 -10.08
CA GLY A 219 12.98 -4.73 -10.53
C GLY A 219 12.21 -5.53 -9.49
N LEU A 220 11.82 -6.74 -9.85
CA LEU A 220 11.20 -7.72 -8.94
C LEU A 220 12.05 -8.99 -8.93
N ARG A 221 12.20 -9.63 -7.77
CA ARG A 221 12.78 -10.95 -7.60
C ARG A 221 11.90 -11.82 -6.72
N TRP A 222 11.73 -13.07 -7.14
CA TRP A 222 10.97 -14.06 -6.38
C TRP A 222 11.63 -15.43 -6.45
N ASN A 223 11.35 -16.29 -5.48
CA ASN A 223 11.94 -17.61 -5.32
C ASN A 223 13.47 -17.62 -5.10
N TRP A 224 14.06 -16.51 -4.64
CA TRP A 224 15.49 -16.44 -4.31
C TRP A 224 15.78 -16.95 -2.89
N GLY A 225 17.01 -17.37 -2.61
CA GLY A 225 17.35 -17.91 -1.29
C GLY A 225 17.11 -16.94 -0.13
N TYR A 226 16.90 -17.46 1.09
CA TYR A 226 16.70 -16.64 2.30
C TYR A 226 17.94 -15.84 2.73
N SER A 227 19.13 -16.17 2.24
CA SER A 227 20.38 -15.49 2.58
C SER A 227 20.87 -14.68 1.39
N VAL A 228 20.44 -13.43 1.32
CA VAL A 228 20.79 -12.48 0.25
C VAL A 228 21.13 -11.12 0.85
N ALA A 229 22.08 -10.42 0.23
CA ALA A 229 22.39 -9.05 0.61
C ALA A 229 21.29 -8.10 0.13
N VAL A 230 20.79 -7.26 1.02
CA VAL A 230 19.71 -6.30 0.74
C VAL A 230 20.02 -4.91 1.28
N THR A 231 19.48 -3.91 0.59
CA THR A 231 19.28 -2.55 1.11
C THR A 231 17.79 -2.34 1.30
N ILE A 232 17.36 -2.03 2.52
CA ILE A 232 15.96 -1.78 2.86
C ILE A 232 15.78 -0.27 2.94
N LEU A 233 14.82 0.29 2.20
CA LEU A 233 14.56 1.74 2.16
C LEU A 233 13.15 2.05 2.68
N GLY A 234 12.98 3.14 3.42
CA GLY A 234 11.67 3.55 3.92
C GLY A 234 11.67 4.92 4.60
N TYR A 235 10.49 5.33 5.09
CA TYR A 235 10.25 6.59 5.80
C TYR A 235 9.76 6.33 7.24
N PRO A 236 10.65 5.85 8.14
CA PRO A 236 10.30 5.69 9.55
C PRO A 236 9.96 7.03 10.21
N ALA A 237 8.98 7.06 11.11
CA ALA A 237 8.35 8.26 11.68
C ALA A 237 8.09 8.20 13.19
N ALA A 238 8.70 7.24 13.89
CA ALA A 238 8.59 7.09 15.34
C ALA A 238 9.97 6.85 15.96
N GLY A 239 10.07 6.76 17.30
CA GLY A 239 11.32 6.37 17.97
C GLY A 239 12.54 7.26 17.66
N GLY A 240 12.32 8.55 17.36
CA GLY A 240 13.36 9.51 16.98
C GLY A 240 13.55 9.71 15.47
N PHE A 241 12.85 8.95 14.63
CA PHE A 241 12.80 9.20 13.19
C PHE A 241 11.75 10.27 12.86
N PRO A 242 12.06 11.26 12.00
CA PRO A 242 11.18 12.40 11.73
C PRO A 242 10.03 12.11 10.76
N GLY A 243 10.05 10.98 10.05
CA GLY A 243 8.99 10.61 9.09
C GLY A 243 9.04 11.33 7.75
N ASP A 244 9.94 12.29 7.58
CA ASP A 244 9.97 13.18 6.41
C ASP A 244 11.25 13.06 5.56
N VAL A 245 12.14 12.12 5.87
CA VAL A 245 13.32 11.78 5.06
C VAL A 245 13.46 10.26 4.94
N GLN A 246 14.11 9.82 3.86
CA GLN A 246 14.35 8.40 3.62
C GLN A 246 15.49 7.90 4.49
N TYR A 247 15.29 6.74 5.12
CA TYR A 247 16.31 5.99 5.85
C TYR A 247 16.57 4.65 5.16
N PHE A 248 17.68 4.03 5.54
CA PHE A 248 18.04 2.72 5.04
C PHE A 248 18.61 1.81 6.14
N CYS A 249 18.48 0.51 5.90
CA CYS A 249 19.22 -0.54 6.57
C CYS A 249 19.92 -1.38 5.50
N GLN A 250 21.12 -1.89 5.77
CA GLN A 250 21.83 -2.76 4.85
C GLN A 250 22.34 -3.99 5.59
N GLY A 251 22.15 -5.16 5.00
CA GLY A 251 22.56 -6.41 5.63
C GLY A 251 22.21 -7.63 4.80
N THR A 252 22.46 -8.80 5.38
CA THR A 252 22.10 -10.09 4.79
C THR A 252 20.84 -10.60 5.46
N THR A 253 19.87 -11.05 4.66
CA THR A 253 18.63 -11.64 5.16
C THR A 253 18.87 -13.04 5.74
N TRP A 254 17.92 -13.53 6.54
CA TRP A 254 17.81 -14.93 6.93
C TRP A 254 16.34 -15.38 6.97
N ASN A 255 16.11 -16.67 7.22
CA ASN A 255 14.77 -17.22 7.33
C ASN A 255 14.04 -16.61 8.54
N GLY A 256 12.93 -15.91 8.30
CA GLY A 256 12.09 -15.29 9.33
C GLY A 256 11.10 -16.26 9.99
N HIS A 257 11.14 -17.54 9.63
CA HIS A 257 10.11 -18.56 9.87
C HIS A 257 8.84 -18.30 9.05
N ASN A 258 8.03 -19.36 8.86
CA ASN A 258 6.90 -19.34 7.93
C ASN A 258 7.31 -18.81 6.54
N GLN A 259 6.44 -18.11 5.81
CA GLN A 259 6.81 -17.52 4.52
C GLN A 259 7.37 -16.11 4.68
N GLN A 260 8.40 -15.93 5.51
CA GLN A 260 8.98 -14.61 5.79
C GLN A 260 10.51 -14.61 5.72
N VAL A 261 11.04 -13.44 5.40
CA VAL A 261 12.47 -13.11 5.47
C VAL A 261 12.68 -12.09 6.58
N ARG A 262 13.82 -12.21 7.26
CA ARG A 262 14.22 -11.30 8.33
C ARG A 262 15.55 -10.65 8.02
N ALA A 263 15.72 -9.41 8.45
CA ALA A 263 16.98 -8.68 8.42
C ALA A 263 17.17 -7.84 9.68
N TRP A 264 18.41 -7.45 9.94
CA TRP A 264 18.70 -6.41 10.92
C TRP A 264 18.29 -5.06 10.34
N CYS A 265 17.31 -4.43 10.96
CA CYS A 265 16.87 -3.08 10.63
C CYS A 265 16.09 -2.46 11.78
N ASN A 266 16.54 -1.31 12.25
CA ASN A 266 15.92 -0.58 13.34
C ASN A 266 14.94 0.51 12.87
N MET A 267 14.58 0.54 11.58
CA MET A 267 13.53 1.43 11.10
C MET A 267 12.23 1.18 11.86
N THR A 268 11.54 2.25 12.22
CA THR A 268 10.33 2.23 13.03
C THR A 268 9.08 2.28 12.16
N GLN A 269 7.97 2.51 12.86
CA GLN A 269 6.69 2.84 12.30
C GLN A 269 6.76 3.79 11.10
N GLY A 270 5.98 3.52 10.05
CA GLY A 270 5.95 4.30 8.80
C GLY A 270 6.91 3.81 7.70
N SER A 271 7.89 2.98 8.06
CA SER A 271 8.76 2.30 7.08
C SER A 271 8.07 1.17 6.33
N SER A 272 6.93 0.69 6.83
CA SER A 272 6.05 -0.30 6.21
C SER A 272 5.84 -0.10 4.71
N GLY A 273 5.90 -1.18 3.94
CA GLY A 273 5.80 -1.18 2.49
C GLY A 273 7.06 -0.72 1.75
N GLY A 274 8.08 -0.23 2.47
CA GLY A 274 9.38 0.09 1.90
C GLY A 274 10.06 -1.15 1.28
N PRO A 275 10.75 -1.03 0.13
CA PRO A 275 11.28 -2.20 -0.57
C PRO A 275 12.55 -2.75 0.10
N TRP A 276 12.72 -4.07 0.01
CA TRP A 276 13.99 -4.75 0.30
C TRP A 276 14.69 -5.05 -1.02
N LEU A 277 15.80 -4.37 -1.28
CA LEU A 277 16.42 -4.31 -2.61
C LEU A 277 17.71 -5.13 -2.66
N GLN A 278 17.73 -6.18 -3.47
CA GLN A 278 18.98 -6.82 -3.89
C GLN A 278 19.64 -5.99 -5.00
N GLU A 279 20.98 -6.00 -5.04
CA GLU A 279 21.78 -5.31 -6.07
C GLU A 279 21.40 -3.82 -6.21
N TYR A 280 21.08 -3.18 -5.09
CA TYR A 280 20.79 -1.75 -5.07
C TYR A 280 22.05 -0.96 -5.41
N ASN A 281 21.93 -0.04 -6.37
CA ASN A 281 23.01 0.84 -6.79
C ASN A 281 22.65 2.28 -6.44
N ASP A 282 23.41 2.88 -5.51
CA ASP A 282 23.19 4.24 -5.04
C ASP A 282 23.33 5.31 -6.13
N GLN A 283 24.09 5.04 -7.20
CA GLN A 283 24.27 5.99 -8.30
C GLN A 283 23.04 6.04 -9.21
N THR A 284 22.37 4.91 -9.43
CA THR A 284 21.20 4.82 -10.31
C THR A 284 19.88 4.86 -9.54
N GLY A 285 19.91 4.57 -8.24
CA GLY A 285 18.73 4.41 -7.40
C GLY A 285 17.92 3.17 -7.74
N LEU A 286 18.48 2.21 -8.48
CA LEU A 286 17.80 1.00 -8.94
C LEU A 286 18.30 -0.24 -8.21
N GLY A 287 17.40 -1.21 -8.04
CA GLY A 287 17.69 -2.54 -7.53
C GLY A 287 16.51 -3.48 -7.81
N TYR A 288 16.55 -4.67 -7.22
CA TYR A 288 15.47 -5.66 -7.34
C TYR A 288 14.76 -5.84 -6.02
N SER A 289 13.47 -5.50 -5.96
CA SER A 289 12.65 -5.74 -4.79
C SER A 289 12.48 -7.25 -4.58
N ASN A 290 12.83 -7.73 -3.40
CA ASN A 290 12.71 -9.13 -3.00
C ASN A 290 11.96 -9.33 -1.67
N SER A 291 11.47 -8.25 -1.08
CA SER A 291 10.44 -8.22 -0.04
C SER A 291 9.95 -6.78 0.13
N VAL A 292 9.05 -6.55 1.08
CA VAL A 292 8.65 -5.24 1.59
C VAL A 292 8.72 -5.25 3.12
N VAL A 293 8.97 -4.09 3.73
CA VAL A 293 8.87 -3.92 5.19
C VAL A 293 7.43 -4.25 5.61
N SER A 294 7.25 -5.24 6.47
CA SER A 294 5.92 -5.63 7.00
C SER A 294 5.79 -5.27 8.46
N HIS A 295 6.64 -5.83 9.33
CA HIS A 295 6.53 -5.63 10.77
C HIS A 295 7.85 -5.94 11.48
N ARG A 296 7.97 -5.43 12.72
CA ARG A 296 9.09 -5.80 13.59
C ARG A 296 8.84 -7.16 14.23
N HIS A 297 9.89 -7.93 14.46
CA HIS A 297 9.80 -9.20 15.16
C HIS A 297 10.44 -9.11 16.54
N GLY A 298 9.64 -9.06 17.63
CA GLY A 298 10.04 -9.23 19.04
C GLY A 298 11.19 -8.35 19.56
N ASN A 299 12.37 -8.51 18.98
CA ASN A 299 13.53 -7.63 19.00
C ASN A 299 13.31 -6.35 18.14
N PRO A 300 13.50 -5.14 18.69
CA PRO A 300 13.30 -3.88 17.97
C PRO A 300 14.27 -3.62 16.80
N ASP A 301 15.38 -4.35 16.74
CA ASP A 301 16.37 -4.26 15.66
C ASP A 301 16.11 -5.28 14.53
N GLN A 302 15.06 -6.10 14.63
CA GLN A 302 14.70 -7.09 13.63
C GLN A 302 13.45 -6.66 12.87
N MET A 303 13.56 -6.66 11.55
CA MET A 303 12.46 -6.37 10.65
C MET A 303 12.15 -7.60 9.80
N ASP A 304 10.86 -7.90 9.68
CA ASP A 304 10.32 -8.95 8.84
C ASP A 304 9.63 -8.37 7.60
N GLY A 305 9.72 -9.14 6.54
CA GLY A 305 8.97 -8.94 5.31
C GLY A 305 8.49 -10.29 4.77
N PRO A 306 7.39 -10.31 4.00
CA PRO A 306 6.93 -11.54 3.38
C PRO A 306 8.00 -12.06 2.41
N TYR A 307 8.17 -13.37 2.38
CA TYR A 307 9.04 -14.02 1.42
C TYR A 307 8.40 -13.95 0.03
N PHE A 308 9.12 -13.38 -0.92
CA PHE A 308 8.64 -13.25 -2.29
C PHE A 308 8.84 -14.56 -3.06
N ASP A 309 7.77 -15.32 -3.23
CA ASP A 309 7.74 -16.55 -4.02
C ASP A 309 6.81 -16.42 -5.25
N ASN A 310 6.19 -17.51 -5.72
CA ASN A 310 5.23 -17.43 -6.82
C ASN A 310 4.02 -16.53 -6.51
N ASP A 311 3.77 -16.23 -5.24
CA ASP A 311 2.65 -15.43 -4.81
C ASP A 311 2.79 -13.95 -5.15
N ILE A 312 3.97 -13.36 -4.95
CA ILE A 312 4.23 -11.99 -5.43
C ILE A 312 4.23 -11.93 -6.95
N LYS A 313 4.71 -12.98 -7.64
CA LYS A 313 4.70 -13.03 -9.10
C LYS A 313 3.27 -13.09 -9.64
N SER A 314 2.41 -13.87 -9.00
CA SER A 314 0.98 -13.92 -9.29
C SER A 314 0.31 -12.56 -9.06
N LEU A 315 0.62 -11.90 -7.93
CA LEU A 315 0.07 -10.58 -7.61
C LEU A 315 0.53 -9.52 -8.63
N TYR A 316 1.80 -9.57 -9.05
CA TYR A 316 2.34 -8.73 -10.12
C TYR A 316 1.57 -8.93 -11.43
N ASP A 317 1.41 -10.18 -11.88
CA ASP A 317 0.70 -10.48 -13.14
C ASP A 317 -0.76 -10.05 -13.08
N TYR A 318 -1.39 -10.23 -11.92
CA TYR A 318 -2.77 -9.81 -11.68
C TYR A 318 -2.91 -8.28 -11.76
N ALA A 319 -2.04 -7.53 -11.08
CA ALA A 319 -2.04 -6.06 -11.11
C ALA A 319 -1.71 -5.53 -12.52
N GLU A 320 -0.75 -6.15 -13.21
CA GLU A 320 -0.40 -5.82 -14.59
C GLU A 320 -1.60 -6.10 -15.52
N GLY A 321 -2.31 -7.21 -15.34
CA GLY A 321 -3.52 -7.54 -16.10
C GLY A 321 -4.62 -6.48 -15.96
N LEU A 322 -4.87 -6.01 -14.74
CA LEU A 322 -5.86 -4.97 -14.43
C LEU A 322 -5.44 -3.56 -14.88
N SER A 323 -4.15 -3.29 -15.01
CA SER A 323 -3.66 -1.95 -15.29
C SER A 323 -4.16 -1.43 -16.65
N PRO A 324 -4.59 -0.16 -16.76
CA PRO A 324 -4.90 0.41 -18.05
C PRO A 324 -3.62 0.61 -18.87
N ALA A 325 -3.78 0.68 -20.20
CA ALA A 325 -2.67 0.91 -21.12
C ALA A 325 -1.94 2.24 -20.87
#